data_AF-A0AAQ3L9V7-F1
#
_entry.id   AF-A0AAQ3L9V7-F1
#
_cell.length_a   1.000
_cell.length_b   1.000
_cell.length_c   1.000
_cell.angle_alpha   90.00
_cell.angle_beta   90.00
_cell.angle_gamma   90.00
#
_symmetry.space_group_name_H-M   'P 1'
#
loop_
_entity.id
_entity.type
_entity.pdbx_description
1 polymer ?
#
loop_
_entity_poly.entity_id
_entity_poly.type
_entity_poly.pdbx_seq_one_letter_code
_entity_poly.pdbx_strand_id
1 'polypeptide(L)'
;MKIILSIFCLLALSFCALHGNEDEQIKISIEKYFKAYQEQDWETVVGLFHPEFMVEMRRVMLSSIDLENASAEEREEWLKNYRVDTVEEIEKLSPKEFYLRILESTSRLEHMKVMKEINTSISDIDIQLDEGRYIAAASVISILRDKKFTGTTMFLFEENEGRYLIADLYKKDKKVQQVE
;
A
#
# COMPACT_ATOMS: atom_id res chain seq x y z
N MET A 1 -23.85 32.38 31.07
CA MET A 1 -23.10 31.10 31.18
C MET A 1 -23.61 29.97 30.26
N LYS A 2 -24.91 29.88 29.93
CA LYS A 2 -25.44 28.81 29.04
C LYS A 2 -25.00 28.89 27.55
N ILE A 3 -24.76 30.10 27.04
CA ILE A 3 -24.38 30.34 25.63
C ILE A 3 -22.98 29.79 25.29
N ILE A 4 -22.04 29.87 26.24
CA ILE A 4 -20.65 29.42 26.04
C ILE A 4 -20.59 27.88 25.90
N LEU A 5 -21.41 27.16 26.66
CA LEU A 5 -21.48 25.69 26.62
C LEU A 5 -22.03 25.19 25.27
N SER A 6 -23.02 25.88 24.71
CA SER A 6 -23.63 25.53 23.42
C SER A 6 -22.67 25.74 22.23
N ILE A 7 -21.83 26.77 22.28
CA ILE A 7 -20.80 27.00 21.26
C ILE A 7 -19.71 25.92 21.34
N PHE A 8 -19.31 25.53 22.54
CA PHE A 8 -18.32 24.47 22.73
C PHE A 8 -18.81 23.10 22.23
N CYS A 9 -20.09 22.77 22.46
CA CYS A 9 -20.69 21.55 21.91
C CYS A 9 -20.78 21.56 20.37
N LEU A 10 -21.10 22.70 19.75
CA LEU A 10 -21.13 22.82 18.30
C LEU A 10 -19.72 22.70 17.68
N LEU A 11 -18.71 23.30 18.30
CA LEU A 11 -17.32 23.17 17.86
C LEU A 11 -16.78 21.75 18.03
N ALA A 12 -17.11 21.07 19.14
CA ALA A 12 -16.74 19.67 19.36
C ALA A 12 -17.42 18.74 18.34
N LEU A 13 -18.70 18.97 18.00
CA LEU A 13 -19.41 18.20 16.99
C LEU A 13 -18.83 18.41 15.58
N SER A 14 -18.46 19.64 15.23
CA SER A 14 -17.78 19.91 13.96
C SER A 14 -16.40 19.24 13.89
N PHE A 15 -15.65 19.26 14.99
CA PHE A 15 -14.33 18.62 15.07
C PHE A 15 -14.44 17.09 14.95
N CYS A 16 -15.43 16.47 15.58
CA CYS A 16 -15.74 15.04 15.43
C CYS A 16 -16.25 14.67 14.03
N ALA A 17 -17.03 15.54 13.37
CA ALA A 17 -17.56 15.28 12.03
C ALA A 17 -16.49 15.42 10.92
N LEU A 18 -15.51 16.31 11.12
CA LEU A 18 -14.37 16.47 10.21
C LEU A 18 -13.43 15.25 10.29
N HIS A 19 -12.94 14.90 11.48
CA HIS A 19 -11.99 13.78 11.63
C HIS A 19 -12.65 12.40 11.48
N GLY A 20 -13.92 12.25 11.85
CA GLY A 20 -14.65 10.99 11.74
C GLY A 20 -14.86 10.51 10.29
N ASN A 21 -14.75 11.41 9.31
CA ASN A 21 -14.82 11.06 7.89
C ASN A 21 -13.44 10.62 7.35
N GLU A 22 -12.36 11.22 7.84
CA GLU A 22 -11.00 10.98 7.36
C GLU A 22 -10.50 9.61 7.83
N ASP A 23 -10.64 9.30 9.13
CA ASP A 23 -10.29 7.99 9.70
C ASP A 23 -11.05 6.85 9.01
N GLU A 24 -12.34 7.05 8.72
CA GLU A 24 -13.16 6.05 8.05
C GLU A 24 -12.71 5.82 6.61
N GLN A 25 -12.39 6.89 5.86
CA GLN A 25 -11.82 6.76 4.52
C GLN A 25 -10.48 6.01 4.53
N ILE A 26 -9.62 6.29 5.51
CA ILE A 26 -8.34 5.59 5.68
C ILE A 26 -8.57 4.10 5.95
N LYS A 27 -9.49 3.75 6.87
CA LYS A 27 -9.85 2.35 7.15
C LYS A 27 -10.34 1.63 5.89
N ILE A 28 -11.26 2.24 5.15
CA ILE A 28 -11.78 1.70 3.89
C ILE A 28 -10.64 1.50 2.87
N SER A 29 -9.71 2.45 2.76
CA SER A 29 -8.55 2.33 1.86
C SER A 29 -7.63 1.18 2.26
N ILE A 30 -7.36 0.97 3.55
CA ILE A 30 -6.54 -0.14 4.06
C ILE A 30 -7.22 -1.48 3.79
N GLU A 31 -8.52 -1.61 4.10
CA GLU A 31 -9.30 -2.82 3.82
C GLU A 31 -9.31 -3.15 2.33
N LYS A 32 -9.54 -2.13 1.49
CA LYS A 32 -9.52 -2.25 0.03
C LYS A 32 -8.14 -2.66 -0.47
N TYR A 33 -7.06 -2.13 0.10
CA TYR A 33 -5.69 -2.51 -0.23
C TYR A 33 -5.44 -3.99 0.04
N PHE A 34 -5.73 -4.48 1.26
CA PHE A 34 -5.48 -5.87 1.62
C PHE A 34 -6.31 -6.85 0.80
N LYS A 35 -7.59 -6.54 0.59
CA LYS A 35 -8.48 -7.35 -0.25
C LYS A 35 -7.97 -7.42 -1.69
N ALA A 36 -7.68 -6.28 -2.31
CA ALA A 36 -7.18 -6.23 -3.67
C ALA A 36 -5.83 -6.95 -3.81
N TYR A 37 -4.94 -6.83 -2.83
CA TYR A 37 -3.66 -7.52 -2.83
C TYR A 37 -3.83 -9.05 -2.77
N GLN A 38 -4.76 -9.55 -1.94
CA GLN A 38 -5.07 -10.99 -1.84
C GLN A 38 -5.72 -11.53 -3.13
N GLU A 39 -6.61 -10.74 -3.73
CA GLU A 39 -7.31 -11.07 -4.99
C GLU A 39 -6.42 -10.88 -6.23
N GLN A 40 -5.23 -10.29 -6.06
CA GLN A 40 -4.32 -9.89 -7.14
C GLN A 40 -4.95 -8.86 -8.11
N ASP A 41 -5.83 -8.00 -7.60
CA ASP A 41 -6.38 -6.84 -8.31
C ASP A 41 -5.38 -5.67 -8.24
N TRP A 42 -4.36 -5.74 -9.11
CA TRP A 42 -3.26 -4.79 -9.12
C TRP A 42 -3.67 -3.39 -9.55
N GLU A 43 -4.70 -3.24 -10.38
CA GLU A 43 -5.24 -1.92 -10.74
C GLU A 43 -5.81 -1.21 -9.52
N THR A 44 -6.56 -1.93 -8.69
CA THR A 44 -7.07 -1.38 -7.44
C THR A 44 -5.92 -1.03 -6.48
N VAL A 45 -4.94 -1.91 -6.31
CA VAL A 45 -3.76 -1.64 -5.45
C VAL A 45 -3.03 -0.38 -5.91
N VAL A 46 -2.72 -0.29 -7.20
CA VAL A 46 -2.03 0.86 -7.79
C VAL A 46 -2.86 2.14 -7.64
N GLY A 47 -4.19 2.06 -7.79
CA GLY A 47 -5.12 3.19 -7.64
C GLY A 47 -5.29 3.71 -6.20
N LEU A 48 -4.69 3.05 -5.22
CA LEU A 48 -4.65 3.49 -3.82
C LEU A 48 -3.36 4.23 -3.47
N PHE A 49 -2.32 4.17 -4.32
CA PHE A 49 -1.07 4.86 -4.08
C PHE A 49 -1.10 6.33 -4.51
N HIS A 50 -0.35 7.15 -3.77
CA HIS A 50 -0.12 8.54 -4.13
C HIS A 50 0.68 8.63 -5.44
N PRO A 51 0.35 9.55 -6.37
CA PRO A 51 1.08 9.70 -7.63
C PRO A 51 2.58 9.93 -7.45
N GLU A 52 2.97 10.73 -6.44
CA GLU A 52 4.38 11.01 -6.15
C GLU A 52 5.12 9.77 -5.63
N PHE A 53 4.45 8.92 -4.84
CA PHE A 53 5.02 7.63 -4.43
C PHE A 53 5.37 6.76 -5.64
N MET A 54 4.47 6.69 -6.64
CA MET A 54 4.73 5.92 -7.85
C MET A 54 5.88 6.51 -8.70
N VAL A 55 5.97 7.84 -8.79
CA VAL A 55 7.08 8.53 -9.47
C VAL A 55 8.41 8.18 -8.79
N GLU A 56 8.45 8.26 -7.47
CA GLU A 56 9.66 7.99 -6.69
C GLU A 56 10.06 6.52 -6.74
N MET A 57 9.10 5.59 -6.58
CA MET A 57 9.34 4.16 -6.72
C MET A 57 9.94 3.81 -8.08
N ARG A 58 9.39 4.38 -9.16
CA ARG A 58 9.93 4.20 -10.51
C ARG A 58 11.35 4.73 -10.61
N ARG A 59 11.63 5.93 -10.09
CA ARG A 59 12.96 6.54 -10.11
C ARG A 59 13.98 5.67 -9.37
N VAL A 60 13.65 5.22 -8.16
CA VAL A 60 14.51 4.35 -7.34
C VAL A 60 14.77 3.03 -8.05
N MET A 61 13.73 2.37 -8.55
CA MET A 61 13.86 1.08 -9.22
C MET A 61 14.72 1.20 -10.49
N LEU A 62 14.44 2.16 -11.37
CA LEU A 62 15.26 2.35 -12.57
C LEU A 62 16.72 2.69 -12.23
N SER A 63 16.97 3.46 -11.17
CA SER A 63 18.34 3.76 -10.72
C SER A 63 19.08 2.55 -10.13
N SER A 64 18.35 1.53 -9.68
CA SER A 64 18.92 0.32 -9.10
C SER A 64 19.24 -0.76 -10.13
N ILE A 65 18.68 -0.65 -11.34
CA ILE A 65 18.88 -1.64 -12.39
C ILE A 65 20.00 -1.14 -13.30
N ASP A 66 21.15 -1.80 -13.24
CA ASP A 66 22.25 -1.57 -14.17
C ASP A 66 21.99 -2.30 -15.50
N LEU A 67 21.02 -1.81 -16.27
CA LEU A 67 20.66 -2.41 -17.56
C LEU A 67 21.81 -2.33 -18.57
N GLU A 68 22.72 -1.38 -18.41
CA GLU A 68 23.89 -1.21 -19.27
C GLU A 68 24.88 -2.37 -19.12
N ASN A 69 25.14 -2.81 -17.89
CA ASN A 69 26.06 -3.92 -17.60
C ASN A 69 25.37 -5.28 -17.38
N ALA A 70 24.04 -5.32 -17.38
CA ALA A 70 23.27 -6.57 -17.29
C ALA A 70 23.64 -7.53 -18.43
N SER A 71 23.72 -8.83 -18.11
CA SER A 71 23.87 -9.88 -19.12
C SER A 71 22.68 -9.89 -20.09
N ALA A 72 22.86 -10.51 -21.26
CA ALA A 72 21.78 -10.61 -22.25
C ALA A 72 20.55 -11.35 -21.69
N GLU A 73 20.76 -12.38 -20.88
CA GLU A 73 19.70 -13.17 -20.24
C GLU A 73 18.94 -12.34 -19.20
N GLU A 74 19.65 -11.62 -18.32
CA GLU A 74 19.02 -10.72 -17.34
C GLU A 74 18.21 -9.65 -18.06
N ARG A 75 18.77 -9.02 -19.10
CA ARG A 75 18.09 -7.99 -19.88
C ARG A 75 16.82 -8.53 -20.54
N GLU A 76 16.87 -9.72 -21.12
CA GLU A 76 15.69 -10.38 -21.71
C GLU A 76 14.61 -10.65 -20.66
N GLU A 77 15.00 -11.12 -19.47
CA GLU A 77 14.07 -11.34 -18.37
C GLU A 77 13.39 -10.04 -17.92
N TRP A 78 14.15 -8.94 -17.78
CA TRP A 78 13.60 -7.62 -17.49
C TRP A 78 12.60 -7.18 -18.57
N LEU A 79 12.97 -7.20 -19.85
CA LEU A 79 12.09 -6.80 -20.95
C LEU A 79 10.78 -7.61 -20.95
N LYS A 80 10.86 -8.93 -20.73
CA LYS A 80 9.70 -9.82 -20.62
C LYS A 80 8.81 -9.49 -19.43
N ASN A 81 9.39 -9.21 -18.27
CA ASN A 81 8.65 -8.85 -17.06
C ASN A 81 7.88 -7.54 -17.25
N TYR A 82 8.47 -6.59 -17.98
CA TYR A 82 7.85 -5.30 -18.30
C TYR A 82 7.08 -5.32 -19.61
N ARG A 83 6.99 -6.44 -20.35
CA ARG A 83 6.24 -6.55 -21.62
C ARG A 83 6.60 -5.44 -22.62
N VAL A 84 7.90 -5.24 -22.82
CA VAL A 84 8.47 -4.27 -23.76
C VAL A 84 9.52 -4.95 -24.62
N ASP A 85 9.87 -4.32 -25.74
CA ASP A 85 10.89 -4.83 -26.67
C ASP A 85 12.27 -4.22 -26.40
N THR A 86 12.33 -3.01 -25.82
CA THR A 86 13.61 -2.33 -25.52
C THR A 86 13.66 -1.66 -24.14
N VAL A 87 14.87 -1.37 -23.67
CA VAL A 87 15.09 -0.69 -22.38
C VAL A 87 14.50 0.72 -22.39
N GLU A 88 14.62 1.44 -23.50
CA GLU A 88 14.08 2.78 -23.68
C GLU A 88 12.55 2.80 -23.57
N GLU A 89 11.86 1.69 -23.86
CA GLU A 89 10.41 1.58 -23.66
C GLU A 89 10.05 1.49 -22.18
N ILE A 90 10.88 0.82 -21.35
CA ILE A 90 10.70 0.81 -19.89
C ILE A 90 10.76 2.26 -19.35
N GLU A 91 11.72 3.03 -19.84
CA GLU A 91 11.91 4.44 -19.47
C GLU A 91 10.80 5.38 -19.98
N LYS A 92 9.92 4.90 -20.86
CA LYS A 92 8.75 5.65 -21.34
C LYS A 92 7.44 5.23 -20.66
N LEU A 93 7.43 4.14 -19.90
CA LEU A 93 6.26 3.75 -19.12
C LEU A 93 5.90 4.84 -18.11
N SER A 94 4.61 5.15 -18.01
CA SER A 94 4.11 6.03 -16.94
C SER A 94 4.40 5.41 -15.57
N PRO A 95 4.55 6.19 -14.49
CA PRO A 95 4.76 5.66 -13.14
C PRO A 95 3.72 4.59 -12.74
N LYS A 96 2.46 4.84 -13.07
CA LYS A 96 1.35 3.91 -12.83
C LYS A 96 1.57 2.58 -13.56
N GLU A 97 1.80 2.65 -14.88
CA GLU A 97 1.97 1.46 -15.73
C GLU A 97 3.22 0.67 -15.34
N PHE A 98 4.31 1.37 -15.04
CA PHE A 98 5.56 0.76 -14.59
C PHE A 98 5.34 -0.09 -13.33
N TYR A 99 4.68 0.49 -12.31
CA TYR A 99 4.43 -0.22 -11.05
C TYR A 99 3.41 -1.36 -11.22
N LEU A 100 2.38 -1.17 -12.05
CA LEU A 100 1.42 -2.22 -12.39
C LEU A 100 2.11 -3.46 -12.97
N ARG A 101 3.02 -3.28 -13.95
CA ARG A 101 3.75 -4.39 -14.57
C ARG A 101 4.68 -5.11 -13.60
N ILE A 102 5.25 -4.41 -12.61
CA ILE A 102 6.03 -5.04 -11.53
C ILE A 102 5.15 -5.96 -10.69
N LEU A 103 3.99 -5.47 -10.24
CA LEU A 103 3.06 -6.28 -9.44
C LEU A 103 2.56 -7.50 -10.22
N GLU A 104 2.22 -7.30 -11.50
CA GLU A 104 1.86 -8.40 -12.39
C GLU A 104 3.00 -9.41 -12.58
N SER A 105 4.24 -8.95 -12.75
CA SER A 105 5.40 -9.84 -12.89
C SER A 105 5.65 -10.64 -11.62
N THR A 106 5.68 -9.98 -10.47
CA THR A 106 5.89 -10.65 -9.17
C THR A 106 4.79 -11.65 -8.84
N SER A 107 3.55 -11.42 -9.29
CA SER A 107 2.44 -12.37 -9.12
C SER A 107 2.68 -13.75 -9.75
N ARG A 108 3.59 -13.84 -10.73
CA ARG A 108 3.96 -15.09 -11.41
C ARG A 108 4.95 -15.93 -10.61
N LEU A 109 5.58 -15.36 -9.59
CA LEU A 109 6.52 -16.06 -8.72
C LEU A 109 5.78 -17.11 -7.89
N GLU A 110 6.38 -18.28 -7.70
CA GLU A 110 5.74 -19.43 -7.03
C GLU A 110 5.17 -19.07 -5.64
N HIS A 111 5.85 -18.22 -4.88
CA HIS A 111 5.36 -17.80 -3.56
C HIS A 111 4.09 -16.94 -3.62
N MET A 112 3.86 -16.21 -4.72
CA MET A 112 2.62 -15.43 -4.89
C MET A 112 1.41 -16.29 -5.25
N LYS A 113 1.61 -17.53 -5.73
CA LYS A 113 0.51 -18.49 -5.92
C LYS A 113 -0.10 -18.88 -4.57
N VAL A 114 0.74 -19.00 -3.53
CA VAL A 114 0.30 -19.32 -2.17
C VAL A 114 -0.47 -18.16 -1.53
N MET A 115 -0.29 -16.92 -1.97
CA MET A 115 -1.02 -15.75 -1.42
C MET A 115 -2.54 -15.89 -1.54
N LYS A 116 -3.05 -16.56 -2.58
CA LYS A 116 -4.50 -16.83 -2.73
C LYS A 116 -5.02 -17.83 -1.69
N GLU A 117 -4.16 -18.67 -1.14
CA GLU A 117 -4.49 -19.61 -0.06
C GLU A 117 -4.41 -18.97 1.33
N ILE A 118 -3.79 -17.80 1.45
CA ILE A 118 -3.67 -17.07 2.72
C ILE A 118 -4.96 -16.29 2.95
N ASN A 119 -5.70 -16.67 3.98
CA ASN A 119 -6.83 -15.87 4.46
C ASN A 119 -6.30 -14.77 5.38
N THR A 120 -6.34 -13.51 4.94
CA THR A 120 -5.89 -12.37 5.74
C THR A 120 -7.09 -11.55 6.21
N SER A 121 -7.15 -11.31 7.51
CA SER A 121 -8.11 -10.42 8.15
C SER A 121 -7.38 -9.33 8.92
N ILE A 122 -7.90 -8.11 8.88
CA ILE A 122 -7.44 -7.00 9.72
C ILE A 122 -8.12 -7.14 11.09
N SER A 123 -7.33 -7.21 12.16
CA SER A 123 -7.86 -7.33 13.52
C SER A 123 -8.04 -5.98 14.20
N ASP A 124 -7.22 -5.00 13.83
CA ASP A 124 -7.24 -3.65 14.40
C ASP A 124 -6.56 -2.64 13.45
N ILE A 125 -6.98 -1.38 13.51
CA ILE A 125 -6.37 -0.26 12.79
C ILE A 125 -6.27 0.91 13.76
N ASP A 126 -5.03 1.25 14.13
CA ASP A 126 -4.72 2.47 14.88
C ASP A 126 -4.34 3.59 13.90
N ILE A 127 -4.92 4.77 14.04
CA ILE A 127 -4.70 5.91 13.14
C ILE A 127 -4.26 7.11 13.98
N GLN A 128 -3.18 7.75 13.55
CA GLN A 128 -2.61 8.93 14.21
C GLN A 128 -2.31 9.99 13.16
N LEU A 129 -2.57 11.25 13.50
CA LEU A 129 -2.17 12.41 12.71
C LEU A 129 -0.82 12.92 13.24
N ASP A 130 0.20 12.92 12.39
CA ASP A 130 1.55 13.40 12.71
C ASP A 130 2.02 14.39 11.62
N GLU A 131 2.36 15.61 12.03
CA GLU A 131 2.82 16.68 11.14
C GLU A 131 1.97 16.90 9.87
N GLY A 132 0.65 16.70 9.96
CA GLY A 132 -0.28 16.86 8.83
C GLY A 132 -0.39 15.64 7.91
N ARG A 133 0.19 14.50 8.30
CA ARG A 133 0.07 13.22 7.60
C ARG A 133 -0.56 12.18 8.51
N TYR A 134 -1.32 11.26 7.90
CA TYR A 134 -1.94 10.18 8.65
C TYR A 134 -1.05 8.95 8.65
N ILE A 135 -0.70 8.46 9.84
CA ILE A 135 0.00 7.19 10.02
C ILE A 135 -1.02 6.18 10.52
N ALA A 136 -1.20 5.09 9.78
CA ALA A 136 -2.08 4.00 10.16
C ALA A 136 -1.30 2.71 10.40
N ALA A 137 -1.54 2.06 11.53
CA ALA A 137 -0.98 0.76 11.88
C ALA A 137 -2.08 -0.30 11.76
N ALA A 138 -2.06 -1.09 10.68
CA ALA A 138 -3.01 -2.19 10.49
C ALA A 138 -2.42 -3.49 11.06
N SER A 139 -3.04 -3.99 12.12
CA SER A 139 -2.73 -5.31 12.67
C SER A 139 -3.44 -6.37 11.85
N VAL A 140 -2.68 -7.32 11.29
CA VAL A 140 -3.18 -8.36 10.41
C VAL A 140 -2.97 -9.74 10.99
N ILE A 141 -3.97 -10.58 10.78
CA ILE A 141 -3.93 -12.02 11.04
C ILE A 141 -4.04 -12.71 9.70
N SER A 142 -3.01 -13.47 9.34
CA SER A 142 -2.97 -14.29 8.13
C SER A 142 -3.00 -15.76 8.52
N ILE A 143 -3.89 -16.53 7.93
CA ILE A 143 -4.02 -17.97 8.15
C ILE A 143 -3.66 -18.68 6.86
N LEU A 144 -2.67 -19.58 6.92
CA LEU A 144 -2.32 -20.46 5.82
C LEU A 144 -2.40 -21.90 6.31
N ARG A 145 -3.40 -22.63 5.81
CA ARG A 145 -3.75 -23.97 6.34
C ARG A 145 -4.03 -23.85 7.84
N ASP A 146 -3.31 -24.58 8.68
CA ASP A 146 -3.49 -24.55 10.14
C ASP A 146 -2.51 -23.60 10.85
N LYS A 147 -1.72 -22.81 10.09
CA LYS A 147 -0.72 -21.89 10.65
C LYS A 147 -1.27 -20.46 10.67
N LYS A 148 -1.28 -19.86 11.86
CA LYS A 148 -1.62 -18.46 12.09
C LYS A 148 -0.34 -17.61 12.13
N PHE A 149 -0.36 -16.51 11.40
CA PHE A 149 0.69 -15.50 11.39
C PHE A 149 0.07 -14.16 11.78
N THR A 150 0.77 -13.41 12.61
CA THR A 150 0.39 -12.03 12.91
C THR A 150 1.47 -11.07 12.43
N GLY A 151 1.07 -9.84 12.15
CA GLY A 151 1.98 -8.77 11.77
C GLY A 151 1.29 -7.42 11.82
N THR A 152 2.08 -6.37 11.69
CA THR A 152 1.58 -5.00 11.57
C THR A 152 2.18 -4.41 10.31
N THR A 153 1.33 -3.88 9.43
CA THR A 153 1.75 -3.06 8.30
C THR A 153 1.46 -1.61 8.64
N MET A 154 2.47 -0.76 8.49
CA MET A 154 2.35 0.68 8.68
C MET A 154 2.10 1.32 7.32
N PHE A 155 1.15 2.25 7.28
CA PHE A 155 0.79 3.04 6.12
C PHE A 155 0.99 4.51 6.46
N LEU A 156 1.61 5.25 5.54
CA LEU A 156 1.55 6.70 5.53
C LEU A 156 0.51 7.12 4.50
N PHE A 157 -0.42 7.99 4.90
CA PHE A 157 -1.48 8.53 4.07
C PHE A 157 -1.32 10.05 3.92
N GLU A 158 -1.52 10.52 2.69
CA GLU A 158 -1.59 11.93 2.34
C GLU A 158 -2.88 12.22 1.57
N GLU A 159 -3.41 13.42 1.76
CA GLU A 159 -4.57 13.88 1.00
C GLU A 159 -4.14 14.31 -0.41
N ASN A 160 -4.81 13.77 -1.42
CA ASN A 160 -4.67 14.18 -2.80
C ASN A 160 -6.05 14.32 -3.44
N GLU A 161 -6.39 15.54 -3.85
CA GLU A 161 -7.67 15.87 -4.50
C GLU A 161 -8.91 15.40 -3.70
N GLY A 162 -8.86 15.54 -2.37
CA GLY A 162 -9.97 15.14 -1.48
C GLY A 162 -10.06 13.64 -1.19
N ARG A 163 -8.98 12.88 -1.42
CA ARG A 163 -8.88 11.45 -1.11
C ARG A 163 -7.58 11.17 -0.34
N TYR A 164 -7.64 10.29 0.65
CA TYR A 164 -6.44 9.78 1.32
C TYR A 164 -5.83 8.62 0.53
N LEU A 165 -4.60 8.82 0.05
CA LEU A 165 -3.84 7.83 -0.72
C LEU A 165 -2.60 7.41 0.05
N ILE A 166 -2.15 6.18 -0.21
CA ILE A 166 -0.96 5.60 0.42
C ILE A 166 0.28 6.29 -0.16
N ALA A 167 0.97 7.07 0.66
CA ALA A 167 2.22 7.75 0.33
C ALA A 167 3.45 6.91 0.68
N ASP A 168 3.34 5.95 1.61
CA ASP A 168 4.41 5.01 1.93
C ASP A 168 3.88 3.74 2.64
N LEU A 169 4.64 2.65 2.55
CA LEU A 169 4.39 1.37 3.19
C LEU A 169 5.66 0.83 3.83
N TYR A 170 5.61 0.53 5.13
CA TYR A 170 6.71 -0.14 5.80
C TYR A 170 6.23 -1.17 6.82
N LYS A 171 7.03 -2.22 7.00
CA LYS A 171 6.79 -3.24 8.03
C LYS A 171 7.62 -2.89 9.24
N LYS A 172 6.98 -2.82 10.41
CA LYS A 172 7.69 -2.82 11.69
C LYS A 172 8.14 -4.25 11.98
N ASP A 173 9.41 -4.46 12.29
CA ASP A 173 10.03 -5.79 12.42
C ASP A 173 9.20 -6.78 13.26
N LYS A 174 9.04 -8.00 12.75
CA LYS A 174 8.28 -9.09 13.39
C LYS A 174 9.04 -9.67 14.59
N LYS A 175 8.36 -9.76 15.74
CA LYS A 175 8.59 -10.87 16.68
C LYS A 175 7.73 -12.04 16.24
N VAL A 176 8.34 -13.14 15.79
CA VAL A 176 7.60 -14.40 15.54
C VAL A 176 7.28 -15.01 16.90
N GLN A 177 6.01 -15.01 17.30
CA GLN A 177 5.53 -15.86 18.39
C GLN A 177 5.08 -17.19 17.78
N GLN A 178 5.78 -18.28 18.12
CA GLN A 178 5.23 -19.62 17.94
C GLN A 178 4.14 -19.78 19.01
N VAL A 179 2.93 -20.08 18.58
CA VAL A 179 1.86 -20.50 19.48
C VAL A 179 2.10 -21.99 19.72
N GLU A 180 2.47 -22.34 20.95
CA GLU A 180 2.53 -23.72 21.46
C GLU A 180 1.15 -24.37 21.52
#